data_AF-A0A524PIZ7-F1
#
_entry.id   AF-A0A524PIZ7-F1
#
_cell.length_a   1.000
_cell.length_b   1.000
_cell.length_c   1.000
_cell.angle_alpha   90.00
_cell.angle_beta   90.00
_cell.angle_gamma   90.00
#
_symmetry.space_group_name_H-M   'P 1'
#
loop_
_entity.id
_entity.type
_entity.pdbx_description
1 polymer ?
#
loop_
_entity_poly.entity_id
_entity_poly.type
_entity_poly.pdbx_seq_one_letter_code
_entity_poly.pdbx_strand_id
1 'polypeptide(L)'
;MVSGFKSLAAWILLVLTACAPVATPAAIPQAAYVGTTPAYAGWLEDWVQAYWEQQPGNGVTPLVYPLQAAWKAVEQAQVELVISAAAPPAGWFATPL
;
A
#
# COMPACT_ATOMS: atom_id res chain seq x y z
N MET A 1 18.27 -37.99 -47.43
CA MET A 1 17.11 -38.27 -46.56
C MET A 1 17.34 -37.57 -45.24
N VAL A 2 16.49 -36.58 -44.94
CA VAL A 2 16.72 -35.53 -43.95
C VAL A 2 16.38 -36.03 -42.55
N SER A 3 17.39 -36.47 -41.80
CA SER A 3 17.31 -36.73 -40.36
C SER A 3 17.80 -35.48 -39.63
N GLY A 4 16.89 -34.69 -39.07
CA GLY A 4 17.26 -33.46 -38.36
C GLY A 4 16.10 -32.62 -37.84
N PHE A 5 14.89 -32.83 -38.37
CA PHE A 5 13.75 -31.97 -38.04
C PHE A 5 13.03 -32.31 -36.73
N LYS A 6 13.29 -33.47 -36.13
CA LYS A 6 12.60 -33.92 -34.91
C LYS A 6 13.19 -33.36 -33.61
N SER A 7 14.45 -32.92 -33.60
CA SER A 7 15.07 -32.37 -32.39
C SER A 7 14.67 -30.93 -32.09
N LEU A 8 14.28 -30.13 -33.08
CA LEU A 8 13.93 -28.71 -32.86
C LEU A 8 12.57 -28.55 -32.17
N ALA A 9 11.60 -29.42 -32.46
CA ALA A 9 10.25 -29.34 -31.89
C ALA A 9 10.23 -29.59 -30.38
N ALA A 10 11.12 -30.46 -29.87
CA ALA A 10 11.23 -30.76 -28.46
C ALA A 10 11.79 -29.58 -27.64
N TRP A 11 12.68 -28.77 -28.22
CA TRP A 11 13.22 -27.58 -27.57
C TRP A 11 12.21 -26.43 -27.51
N ILE A 12 11.36 -26.27 -28.54
CA ILE A 12 10.34 -25.21 -28.56
C ILE A 12 9.31 -25.42 -27.44
N LEU A 13 8.88 -26.66 -27.21
CA LEU A 13 7.90 -26.98 -26.14
C LEU A 13 8.43 -26.72 -24.73
N LEU A 14 9.74 -26.88 -24.48
CA LEU A 14 10.36 -26.60 -23.18
C LEU A 14 10.47 -25.10 -22.87
N VAL A 15 10.57 -24.25 -23.91
CA VAL A 15 10.64 -22.78 -23.72
C VAL A 15 9.26 -22.19 -23.41
N LEU A 16 8.18 -22.78 -23.94
CA LEU A 16 6.81 -22.29 -23.73
C LEU A 16 6.26 -22.56 -22.32
N THR A 17 6.77 -23.56 -21.59
CA THR A 17 6.33 -23.84 -20.21
C THR A 17 7.00 -22.97 -19.15
N ALA A 18 8.07 -22.25 -19.50
CA ALA A 18 8.79 -21.34 -18.59
C ALA A 18 8.09 -19.98 -18.41
N CYS A 19 7.01 -19.72 -19.16
CA CYS A 19 6.25 -18.47 -19.12
C CYS A 19 4.81 -18.70 -18.62
N ALA A 20 4.60 -19.69 -17.75
CA ALA A 20 3.41 -19.68 -16.91
C ALA A 20 3.60 -18.55 -15.87
N PRO A 21 2.70 -17.56 -15.79
CA PRO A 21 2.81 -16.53 -14.76
C PRO A 21 2.81 -17.23 -13.41
N VAL A 22 3.94 -17.13 -12.70
CA VAL A 22 4.03 -17.58 -11.30
C VAL A 22 2.91 -16.85 -10.57
N ALA A 23 2.01 -17.63 -9.95
CA ALA A 23 0.96 -17.08 -9.11
C ALA A 23 1.63 -16.18 -8.07
N THR A 24 1.44 -14.87 -8.24
CA THR A 24 1.99 -13.88 -7.32
C THR A 24 1.30 -14.14 -5.99
N PRO A 25 2.04 -14.29 -4.86
CA PRO A 25 1.42 -14.41 -3.56
C PRO A 25 0.43 -13.26 -3.38
N ALA A 26 -0.81 -13.56 -2.99
CA ALA A 26 -1.77 -12.52 -2.67
C ALA A 26 -1.16 -11.62 -1.60
N ALA A 27 -1.14 -10.31 -1.84
CA ALA A 27 -0.64 -9.36 -0.86
C ALA A 27 -1.45 -9.53 0.43
N ILE A 28 -0.77 -9.81 1.54
CA ILE A 28 -1.41 -9.81 2.86
C ILE A 28 -1.85 -8.36 3.09
N PRO A 29 -3.14 -8.09 3.38
CA PRO A 29 -3.58 -6.74 3.69
C PRO A 29 -2.80 -6.24 4.90
N GLN A 30 -1.92 -5.27 4.69
CA GLN A 30 -1.19 -4.60 5.76
C GLN A 30 -2.14 -3.60 6.42
N ALA A 31 -2.10 -3.53 7.75
CA ALA A 31 -2.85 -2.52 8.47
C ALA A 31 -2.21 -1.15 8.20
N ALA A 32 -2.95 -0.26 7.54
CA ALA A 32 -2.52 1.12 7.33
C ALA A 32 -2.73 1.92 8.62
N TYR A 33 -1.68 2.54 9.15
CA TYR A 33 -1.78 3.41 10.32
C TYR A 33 -2.02 4.85 9.88
N VAL A 34 -3.11 5.46 10.37
CA VAL A 34 -3.49 6.84 10.04
C VAL A 34 -3.40 7.69 11.29
N GLY A 35 -2.48 8.65 11.30
CA GLY A 35 -2.37 9.66 12.34
C GLY A 35 -3.46 10.72 12.20
N THR A 36 -4.01 11.19 13.32
CA THR A 36 -4.95 12.32 13.34
C THR A 36 -4.73 13.22 14.54
N THR A 37 -5.12 14.49 14.41
CA THR A 37 -5.18 15.40 15.55
C THR A 37 -6.51 15.27 16.30
N PRO A 38 -6.58 15.62 17.60
CA PRO A 38 -7.80 15.49 18.40
C PRO A 38 -9.04 16.15 17.78
N ALA A 39 -8.86 17.25 17.04
CA ALA A 39 -9.95 17.96 16.35
C ALA A 39 -10.69 17.12 15.29
N TYR A 40 -10.03 16.08 14.73
CA TYR A 40 -10.59 15.19 13.70
C TYR A 40 -10.69 13.73 14.15
N ALA A 41 -10.47 13.43 15.44
CA ALA A 41 -10.49 12.06 15.92
C ALA A 41 -11.85 11.38 15.69
N GLY A 42 -12.95 12.01 16.14
CA GLY A 42 -14.29 11.46 15.96
C GLY A 42 -14.69 11.29 14.49
N TRP A 43 -14.37 12.27 13.65
CA TRP A 43 -14.62 12.16 12.22
C TRP A 43 -13.85 11.00 11.56
N LEU A 44 -12.59 10.79 11.95
CA LEU A 44 -11.79 9.68 11.43
C LEU A 44 -12.32 8.33 11.93
N GLU A 45 -12.74 8.24 13.19
CA GLU A 45 -13.36 7.03 13.73
C GLU A 45 -14.62 6.63 12.96
N ASP A 46 -15.53 7.57 12.72
CA ASP A 46 -16.75 7.34 11.93
C ASP A 46 -16.41 6.88 10.50
N TRP A 47 -15.41 7.51 9.89
CA TRP A 47 -14.97 7.14 8.54
C TRP A 47 -14.36 5.73 8.49
N VAL A 48 -13.49 5.38 9.44
CA VAL A 48 -12.86 4.06 9.52
C VAL A 48 -13.91 2.98 9.74
N GLN A 49 -14.90 3.23 10.60
CA GLN A 49 -16.00 2.31 10.81
C GLN A 49 -16.78 2.06 9.50
N ALA A 50 -17.16 3.13 8.79
CA ALA A 50 -17.86 3.01 7.50
C ALA A 50 -17.00 2.31 6.43
N TYR A 51 -15.68 2.53 6.45
CA TYR A 51 -14.74 1.86 5.55
C TYR A 51 -14.71 0.36 5.81
N TRP A 52 -14.65 -0.08 7.07
CA TRP A 52 -14.64 -1.50 7.43
C TRP A 52 -15.94 -2.22 7.07
N GLU A 53 -17.09 -1.54 7.17
CA GLU A 53 -18.36 -2.10 6.72
C GLU A 53 -18.37 -2.39 5.21
N GLN A 54 -17.67 -1.60 4.41
CA GLN A 54 -17.59 -1.76 2.96
C GLN A 54 -16.44 -2.64 2.50
N GLN A 55 -15.33 -2.67 3.24
CA GLN A 55 -14.09 -3.35 2.89
C GLN A 55 -13.65 -4.27 4.05
N PRO A 56 -14.43 -5.33 4.33
CA PRO A 56 -14.11 -6.26 5.41
C PRO A 56 -12.76 -6.93 5.14
N GLY A 57 -11.85 -6.87 6.11
CA GLY A 57 -10.51 -7.47 6.02
C GLY A 57 -9.38 -6.50 5.66
N ASN A 58 -9.68 -5.25 5.30
CA ASN A 58 -8.68 -4.20 5.17
C ASN A 58 -8.46 -3.50 6.52
N GLY A 59 -7.25 -3.59 7.07
CA GLY A 59 -6.91 -2.95 8.34
C GLY A 59 -6.59 -1.47 8.15
N VAL A 60 -7.33 -0.59 8.82
CA VAL A 60 -6.98 0.84 8.94
C VAL A 60 -7.07 1.19 10.42
N THR A 61 -5.95 1.58 11.02
CA THR A 61 -5.89 1.86 12.46
C THR A 61 -5.71 3.37 12.67
N PRO A 62 -6.72 4.08 13.20
CA PRO A 62 -6.58 5.48 13.54
C PRO A 62 -5.74 5.64 14.82
N LEU A 63 -4.79 6.57 14.80
CA LEU A 63 -3.92 6.91 15.92
C LEU A 63 -4.03 8.42 16.19
N VAL A 64 -4.39 8.79 17.41
CA VAL A 64 -4.55 10.19 17.79
C VAL A 64 -3.24 10.72 18.39
N TYR A 65 -2.72 11.81 17.82
CA TYR A 65 -1.49 12.46 18.25
C TYR A 65 -1.69 13.96 18.45
N PRO A 66 -0.97 14.59 19.39
CA PRO A 66 -0.70 16.02 19.32
C PRO A 66 -0.03 16.37 17.97
N LEU A 67 -0.30 17.56 17.41
CA LEU A 67 0.13 17.93 16.05
C LEU A 67 1.62 17.68 15.76
N GLN A 68 2.50 18.11 16.67
CA GLN A 68 3.96 17.93 16.49
C GLN A 68 4.36 16.45 16.52
N ALA A 69 3.69 15.63 17.33
CA ALA A 69 3.92 14.19 17.37
C ALA A 69 3.38 13.50 16.12
N ALA A 70 2.26 13.99 15.57
CA ALA A 70 1.71 13.49 14.30
C ALA A 70 2.70 13.73 13.15
N TRP A 71 3.29 14.93 13.07
CA TRP A 71 4.31 15.22 12.06
C TRP A 71 5.55 14.34 12.19
N LYS A 72 6.03 14.15 13.43
CA LYS A 72 7.15 13.23 13.67
C LYS A 72 6.80 11.78 13.28
N ALA A 73 5.57 11.34 13.54
CA ALA A 73 5.13 10.00 13.20
C ALA A 73 5.16 9.73 11.70
N VAL A 74 4.76 10.71 10.86
CA VAL A 74 4.84 10.54 9.40
C VAL A 74 6.27 10.59 8.88
N GLU A 75 7.12 11.48 9.42
CA GLU A 75 8.56 11.53 9.08
C GLU A 75 9.29 10.23 9.44
N GLN A 76 8.85 9.55 10.51
CA GLN A 76 9.39 8.28 10.97
C GLN A 76 8.73 7.06 10.30
N ALA A 77 7.83 7.26 9.34
CA ALA A 77 7.04 6.22 8.68
C ALA A 77 6.28 5.30 9.67
N GLN A 78 5.90 5.83 10.84
CA GLN A 78 5.06 5.13 11.82
C GLN A 78 3.58 5.18 11.42
N VAL A 79 3.22 6.23 10.68
CA VAL A 79 1.91 6.38 10.05
C VAL A 79 2.12 6.71 8.58
N GLU A 80 1.19 6.27 7.75
CA GLU A 80 1.22 6.49 6.30
C GLU A 80 0.60 7.84 5.93
N LEU A 81 -0.35 8.30 6.75
CA LEU A 81 -1.12 9.51 6.52
C LEU A 81 -1.31 10.25 7.85
N VAL A 82 -1.30 11.58 7.81
CA VAL A 82 -1.69 12.44 8.92
C VAL A 82 -2.83 13.36 8.50
N ILE A 83 -3.92 13.34 9.27
CA ILE A 83 -5.08 14.23 9.09
C ILE A 83 -5.04 15.32 10.16
N SER A 84 -4.88 16.56 9.75
CA SER A 84 -4.76 17.70 10.65
C SER A 84 -5.34 18.98 10.06
N ALA A 85 -5.70 19.92 10.93
CA ALA A 85 -6.18 21.25 10.53
C ALA A 85 -5.02 22.21 10.20
N ALA A 86 -3.78 21.77 10.42
CA ALA A 86 -2.61 22.60 10.25
C ALA A 86 -2.00 22.37 8.88
N ALA A 87 -1.44 23.44 8.31
CA ALA A 87 -0.58 23.32 7.16
C ALA A 87 0.63 22.44 7.50
N PRO A 88 1.09 21.60 6.56
CA PRO A 88 2.30 20.82 6.77
C PRO A 88 3.53 21.73 6.95
N PRO A 89 4.59 21.25 7.61
CA PRO A 89 5.85 21.97 7.71
C PRO A 89 6.38 22.43 6.35
N ALA A 90 6.91 23.66 6.32
CA ALA A 90 7.58 24.19 5.13
C ALA A 90 8.75 23.26 4.75
N GLY A 91 8.85 22.91 3.47
CA GLY A 91 9.89 21.99 2.98
C GLY A 91 9.41 20.57 2.69
N TRP A 92 8.31 20.12 3.29
CA TRP A 92 7.79 18.76 3.03
C TRP A 92 7.35 18.53 1.59
N PHE A 93 6.82 19.57 0.94
CA PHE A 93 6.28 19.50 -0.41
C PHE A 93 6.99 20.46 -1.37
N ALA A 94 8.25 20.81 -1.07
CA ALA A 94 8.99 21.89 -1.74
C ALA A 94 9.40 21.64 -3.21
N THR A 95 8.77 20.68 -3.89
CA THR A 95 8.95 20.51 -5.34
C THR A 95 7.82 21.23 -6.06
N PRO A 96 8.04 22.41 -6.67
CA PRO A 96 7.07 22.96 -7.61
C PRO A 96 6.92 22.01 -8.81
N LEU A 97 5.68 21.78 -9.23
CA LEU A 97 5.32 21.02 -10.43
C LEU A 97 5.69 21.79 -11.70
#